data_AF-A0A7J4VXR6-F1
#
_entry.id   AF-A0A7J4VXR6-F1
#
_cell.length_a   1.000
_cell.length_b   1.000
_cell.length_c   1.000
_cell.angle_alpha   90.00
_cell.angle_beta   90.00
_cell.angle_gamma   90.00
#
_symmetry.space_group_name_H-M   'P 1'
#
loop_
_entity.id
_entity.type
_entity.pdbx_description
1 polymer ?
#
loop_
_entity_poly.entity_id
_entity_poly.type
_entity_poly.pdbx_seq_one_letter_code
_entity_poly.pdbx_strand_id
1 'polypeptide(L)'
;MFAGRYLWWMLIAIGTFVFCAIYFDYVGWTIIQFSGCERNAGSCGPLISLMGGAVKPAGFWLCGGIVLFCMLARILFLRLSLLWSIAAIAWFAASTDFPTIFVSIWEGHVQLDAIFGVLPLPLLFLVLFAAYLLVPFEDDERQPLGSWRLPRYAAALTAAHATLWSFANQPNLPLLLAGKMQMPSLGAAIANLQPQLNYLAELGIGDTTPIYASLMIFACALLGSLLPQQRVEVAWLSLQILMSSGSPRRRSGRV
;
A
#
# COMPACT_ATOMS: atom_id res chain seq x y z
N MET A 1 -22.72 12.31 -0.07
CA MET A 1 -21.55 12.35 0.84
C MET A 1 -21.06 10.94 1.17
N PHE A 2 -20.34 10.29 0.24
CA PHE A 2 -19.69 8.99 0.50
C PHE A 2 -18.24 9.17 0.97
N ALA A 3 -17.56 10.24 0.52
CA ALA A 3 -16.24 10.65 1.02
C ALA A 3 -16.18 10.77 2.56
N GLY A 4 -17.17 11.42 3.18
CA GLY A 4 -17.25 11.53 4.64
C GLY A 4 -17.40 10.18 5.35
N ARG A 5 -18.16 9.23 4.79
CA ARG A 5 -18.27 7.87 5.34
C ARG A 5 -16.98 7.07 5.16
N TYR A 6 -16.32 7.19 4.01
CA TYR A 6 -15.03 6.57 3.76
C TYR A 6 -13.95 7.07 4.73
N LEU A 7 -13.88 8.40 4.95
CA LEU A 7 -12.97 9.01 5.91
C LEU A 7 -13.27 8.55 7.34
N TRP A 8 -14.55 8.44 7.72
CA TRP A 8 -14.97 7.94 9.02
C TRP A 8 -14.53 6.48 9.26
N TRP A 9 -14.74 5.59 8.29
CA TRP A 9 -14.29 4.21 8.39
C TRP A 9 -12.76 4.07 8.42
N MET A 10 -12.05 4.91 7.66
CA MET A 10 -10.58 4.97 7.72
C MET A 10 -10.10 5.46 9.09
N LEU A 11 -10.76 6.45 9.69
CA LEU A 11 -10.46 6.91 11.05
C LEU A 11 -10.73 5.83 12.09
N ILE A 12 -11.81 5.05 11.94
CA ILE A 12 -12.07 3.88 12.81
C ILE A 12 -10.96 2.84 12.65
N ALA A 13 -10.54 2.54 11.43
CA ALA A 13 -9.47 1.60 11.19
C ALA A 13 -8.15 2.07 11.84
N ILE A 14 -7.78 3.33 11.66
CA ILE A 14 -6.60 3.93 12.31
C ILE A 14 -6.74 3.89 13.84
N GLY A 15 -7.91 4.24 14.38
CA GLY A 15 -8.17 4.17 15.83
C GLY A 15 -8.06 2.75 16.37
N THR A 16 -8.58 1.77 15.63
CA THR A 16 -8.50 0.34 15.96
C THR A 16 -7.06 -0.14 15.89
N PHE A 17 -6.30 0.28 14.88
CA PHE A 17 -4.88 -0.02 14.77
C PHE A 17 -4.09 0.52 15.96
N VAL A 18 -4.27 1.80 16.30
CA VAL A 18 -3.61 2.43 17.45
C VAL A 18 -4.02 1.76 18.76
N PHE A 19 -5.29 1.41 18.91
CA PHE A 19 -5.77 0.66 20.06
C PHE A 19 -5.08 -0.71 20.16
N CYS A 20 -5.06 -1.49 19.09
CA CYS A 20 -4.39 -2.80 19.05
C CYS A 20 -2.87 -2.71 19.21
N ALA A 21 -2.24 -1.65 18.70
CA ALA A 21 -0.80 -1.47 18.72
C ALA A 21 -0.26 -0.99 20.07
N ILE A 22 -0.97 -0.07 20.74
CA ILE A 22 -0.47 0.62 21.94
C ILE A 22 -1.32 0.29 23.17
N TYR A 23 -2.64 0.41 23.07
CA TYR A 23 -3.52 0.36 24.23
C TYR A 23 -3.89 -1.07 24.66
N PHE A 24 -3.89 -2.02 23.73
CA PHE A 24 -4.24 -3.41 24.00
C PHE A 24 -3.31 -4.05 25.04
N ASP A 25 -2.05 -3.63 25.10
CA ASP A 25 -1.08 -4.15 26.08
C ASP A 25 -1.36 -3.63 27.50
N TYR A 26 -1.77 -2.36 27.64
CA TYR A 26 -2.22 -1.83 28.92
C TYR A 26 -3.50 -2.53 29.40
N VAL A 27 -4.44 -2.80 28.49
CA VAL A 27 -5.66 -3.55 28.79
C VAL A 27 -5.33 -5.01 29.13
N GLY A 28 -4.39 -5.63 28.43
CA GLY A 28 -3.89 -6.96 28.74
C GLY A 28 -3.28 -7.03 30.14
N TRP A 29 -2.46 -6.05 30.49
CA TRP A 29 -1.84 -5.98 31.82
C TRP A 29 -2.87 -5.78 32.93
N THR A 30 -3.88 -4.92 32.75
CA THR A 30 -4.94 -4.77 33.75
C THR A 30 -5.79 -6.03 33.90
N ILE A 31 -6.09 -6.74 32.81
CA ILE A 31 -6.81 -8.02 32.87
C ILE A 31 -6.01 -9.06 33.67
N ILE A 32 -4.68 -9.11 33.49
CA ILE A 32 -3.81 -9.99 34.29
C ILE A 32 -3.96 -9.66 35.78
N GLN A 33 -3.80 -8.38 36.17
CA GLN A 33 -3.93 -7.93 37.55
C GLN A 33 -5.31 -8.23 38.17
N PHE A 34 -6.40 -8.04 37.41
CA PHE A 34 -7.75 -8.31 37.90
C PHE A 34 -8.06 -9.81 38.00
N SER A 35 -7.46 -10.63 37.15
CA SER A 35 -7.64 -12.08 37.19
C SER A 35 -6.98 -12.75 38.40
N GLY A 36 -6.10 -12.03 39.12
CA GLY A 36 -5.36 -12.55 40.28
C GLY A 36 -4.40 -13.68 39.90
N CYS A 37 -4.15 -13.83 38.62
CA CYS A 37 -3.39 -14.92 38.04
C CYS A 37 -1.90 -14.84 38.45
N GLU A 38 -1.39 -13.64 38.75
CA GLU A 38 -0.03 -13.45 39.27
C GLU A 38 0.21 -14.13 40.62
N ARG A 39 -0.85 -14.54 41.33
CA ARG A 39 -0.74 -15.23 42.64
C ARG A 39 -0.22 -16.65 42.53
N ASN A 40 -0.36 -17.29 41.36
CA ASN A 40 0.11 -18.65 41.11
C ASN A 40 1.10 -18.67 39.94
N ALA A 41 2.36 -19.01 40.22
CA ALA A 41 3.41 -19.08 39.21
C ALA A 41 3.01 -20.01 38.05
N GLY A 42 3.07 -19.49 36.81
CA GLY A 42 2.75 -20.22 35.59
C GLY A 42 1.28 -20.20 35.16
N SER A 43 0.35 -19.71 35.99
CA SER A 43 -1.07 -19.68 35.65
C SER A 43 -1.41 -18.69 34.51
N CYS A 44 -0.54 -17.71 34.24
CA CYS A 44 -0.83 -16.63 33.27
C CYS A 44 -0.34 -16.91 31.86
N GLY A 45 0.43 -17.98 31.66
CA GLY A 45 0.93 -18.38 30.35
C GLY A 45 -0.18 -18.50 29.29
N PRO A 46 -1.29 -19.23 29.56
CA PRO A 46 -2.39 -19.37 28.60
C PRO A 46 -3.09 -18.05 28.27
N LEU A 47 -3.27 -17.17 29.27
CA LEU A 47 -3.93 -15.88 29.09
C LEU A 47 -3.05 -14.93 28.26
N ILE A 48 -1.75 -14.87 28.58
CA ILE A 48 -0.77 -14.07 27.84
C ILE A 48 -0.66 -14.58 26.39
N SER A 49 -0.61 -15.91 26.19
CA SER A 49 -0.57 -16.51 24.86
C SER A 49 -1.83 -16.22 24.04
N LEU A 50 -3.02 -16.24 24.65
CA LEU A 50 -4.26 -15.90 23.96
C LEU A 50 -4.29 -14.41 23.56
N MET A 51 -3.97 -13.51 24.49
CA MET A 51 -4.03 -12.07 24.25
C MET A 51 -2.97 -11.61 23.25
N GLY A 52 -1.71 -12.03 23.44
CA GLY A 52 -0.60 -11.66 22.56
C GLY A 52 -0.56 -12.44 21.23
N GLY A 53 -0.89 -13.73 21.26
CA GLY A 53 -0.74 -14.64 20.11
C GLY A 53 -1.96 -14.76 19.21
N ALA A 54 -3.17 -14.42 19.68
CA ALA A 54 -4.40 -14.54 18.88
C ALA A 54 -5.18 -13.23 18.75
N VAL A 55 -5.48 -12.56 19.86
CA VAL A 55 -6.38 -11.38 19.85
C VAL A 55 -5.71 -10.17 19.19
N LYS A 56 -4.46 -9.87 19.54
CA LYS A 56 -3.71 -8.74 18.97
C LYS A 56 -3.47 -8.89 17.45
N PRO A 57 -3.00 -10.05 16.92
CA PRO A 57 -2.92 -10.29 15.48
C PRO A 57 -4.28 -10.18 14.79
N ALA A 58 -5.34 -10.73 15.38
CA ALA A 58 -6.68 -10.65 14.82
C ALA A 58 -7.15 -9.19 14.68
N GLY A 59 -6.83 -8.33 15.65
CA GLY A 59 -7.09 -6.88 15.57
C GLY A 59 -6.39 -6.20 14.40
N PHE A 60 -5.11 -6.51 14.17
CA PHE A 60 -4.37 -5.99 13.01
C PHE A 60 -4.96 -6.46 11.68
N TRP A 61 -5.31 -7.74 11.58
CA TRP A 61 -5.98 -8.30 10.40
C TRP A 61 -7.33 -7.67 10.14
N LEU A 62 -8.12 -7.44 11.19
CA LEU A 62 -9.43 -6.79 11.09
C LEU A 62 -9.28 -5.34 10.61
N CYS A 63 -8.30 -4.59 11.14
CA CYS A 63 -7.98 -3.25 10.64
C CYS A 63 -7.62 -3.27 9.15
N GLY A 64 -6.69 -4.14 8.74
CA GLY A 64 -6.31 -4.31 7.34
C GLY A 64 -7.50 -4.65 6.45
N GLY A 65 -8.38 -5.54 6.92
CA GLY A 65 -9.61 -5.93 6.23
C GLY A 65 -10.59 -4.76 6.05
N ILE A 66 -10.80 -3.93 7.08
CA ILE A 66 -11.64 -2.73 6.98
C ILE A 66 -11.05 -1.75 5.96
N VAL A 67 -9.74 -1.48 6.02
CA VAL A 67 -9.05 -0.57 5.10
C VAL A 67 -9.20 -1.05 3.65
N LEU A 68 -8.98 -2.34 3.39
CA LEU A 68 -9.15 -2.95 2.07
C LEU A 68 -10.61 -2.86 1.61
N PHE A 69 -11.57 -3.25 2.46
CA PHE A 69 -12.99 -3.19 2.14
C PHE A 69 -13.43 -1.77 1.78
N CYS A 70 -13.01 -0.78 2.56
CA CYS A 70 -13.31 0.62 2.32
C CYS A 70 -12.71 1.09 0.99
N MET A 71 -11.46 0.71 0.69
CA MET A 71 -10.83 1.02 -0.59
C MET A 71 -11.62 0.43 -1.76
N LEU A 72 -11.96 -0.85 -1.69
CA LEU A 72 -12.74 -1.52 -2.75
C LEU A 72 -14.10 -0.85 -2.97
N ALA A 73 -14.83 -0.57 -1.88
CA ALA A 73 -16.10 0.15 -1.95
C ALA A 73 -15.93 1.55 -2.57
N ARG A 74 -14.85 2.25 -2.23
CA ARG A 74 -14.53 3.59 -2.76
C ARG A 74 -14.18 3.54 -4.25
N ILE A 75 -13.40 2.55 -4.69
CA ILE A 75 -13.06 2.33 -6.11
C ILE A 75 -14.32 2.08 -6.93
N LEU A 76 -15.22 1.21 -6.45
CA LEU A 76 -16.49 0.90 -7.10
C LEU A 76 -17.41 2.13 -7.14
N PHE A 77 -17.49 2.89 -6.05
CA PHE A 77 -18.29 4.11 -5.98
C PHE A 77 -17.79 5.18 -6.96
N LEU A 78 -16.48 5.39 -7.05
CA LEU A 78 -15.86 6.32 -8.00
C LEU A 78 -15.86 5.80 -9.45
N ARG A 79 -16.43 4.62 -9.71
CA ARG A 79 -16.46 3.95 -11.03
C ARG A 79 -15.08 3.82 -11.69
N LEU A 80 -14.04 3.64 -10.87
CA LEU A 80 -12.71 3.30 -11.34
C LEU A 80 -12.72 1.88 -11.93
N SER A 81 -11.76 1.57 -12.81
CA SER A 81 -11.68 0.23 -13.41
C SER A 81 -11.45 -0.83 -12.33
N LEU A 82 -12.07 -2.00 -12.50
CA LEU A 82 -11.96 -3.13 -11.58
C LEU A 82 -10.51 -3.64 -11.42
N LEU A 83 -9.64 -3.29 -12.37
CA LEU A 83 -8.19 -3.53 -12.29
C LEU A 83 -7.55 -2.86 -11.06
N TRP A 84 -8.03 -1.68 -10.65
CA TRP A 84 -7.55 -1.03 -9.42
C TRP A 84 -7.93 -1.80 -8.16
N SER A 85 -9.09 -2.45 -8.16
CA SER A 85 -9.50 -3.35 -7.07
C SER A 85 -8.59 -4.57 -6.99
N ILE A 86 -8.29 -5.19 -8.13
CA ILE A 86 -7.36 -6.33 -8.21
C ILE A 86 -5.96 -5.90 -7.73
N ALA A 87 -5.50 -4.72 -8.14
CA ALA A 87 -4.22 -4.18 -7.72
C ALA A 87 -4.15 -3.95 -6.21
N ALA A 88 -5.17 -3.33 -5.62
CA ALA A 88 -5.25 -3.11 -4.18
C ALA A 88 -5.25 -4.43 -3.39
N ILE A 89 -5.96 -5.45 -3.88
CA ILE A 89 -5.95 -6.79 -3.26
C ILE A 89 -4.56 -7.42 -3.35
N ALA A 90 -3.89 -7.35 -4.51
CA ALA A 90 -2.55 -7.89 -4.69
C ALA A 90 -1.53 -7.20 -3.78
N TRP A 91 -1.57 -5.87 -3.66
CA TRP A 91 -0.68 -5.12 -2.78
C TRP A 91 -0.93 -5.43 -1.30
N PHE A 92 -2.21 -5.55 -0.92
CA PHE A 92 -2.58 -5.95 0.44
C PHE A 92 -2.10 -7.36 0.75
N ALA A 93 -2.33 -8.31 -0.16
CA ALA A 93 -1.91 -9.70 -0.02
C ALA A 93 -0.38 -9.85 0.08
N ALA A 94 0.38 -9.04 -0.66
CA ALA A 94 1.84 -9.02 -0.56
C ALA A 94 2.36 -8.33 0.71
N SER A 95 1.49 -7.62 1.45
CA SER A 95 1.84 -6.91 2.68
C SER A 95 1.39 -7.65 3.95
N THR A 96 0.80 -8.84 3.83
CA THR A 96 0.19 -9.57 4.95
C THR A 96 1.17 -10.00 6.03
N ASP A 97 2.43 -10.18 5.66
CA ASP A 97 3.47 -10.66 6.56
C ASP A 97 4.07 -9.50 7.38
N PHE A 98 3.76 -8.24 7.04
CA PHE A 98 4.27 -7.08 7.77
C PHE A 98 3.56 -6.85 9.12
N PRO A 99 2.21 -6.92 9.23
CA PRO A 99 1.51 -6.83 10.51
C PRO A 99 1.97 -7.84 11.57
N THR A 100 2.44 -9.02 11.15
CA THR A 100 2.90 -10.05 12.11
C THR A 100 4.22 -9.66 12.79
N ILE A 101 5.03 -8.79 12.18
CA ILE A 101 6.25 -8.25 12.80
C ILE A 101 5.91 -7.41 14.03
N PHE A 102 4.72 -6.79 14.08
CA PHE A 102 4.31 -6.03 15.27
C PHE A 102 4.05 -6.90 16.50
N VAL A 103 3.89 -8.20 16.33
CA VAL A 103 3.82 -9.15 17.44
C VAL A 103 5.18 -9.30 18.11
N SER A 104 6.27 -9.37 17.33
CA SER A 104 7.64 -9.60 17.84
C SER A 104 8.33 -8.34 18.37
N ILE A 105 7.90 -7.14 17.96
CA ILE A 105 8.34 -5.88 18.59
C ILE A 105 8.09 -5.90 20.10
N TRP A 106 6.94 -6.44 20.50
CA TRP A 106 6.51 -6.38 21.89
C TRP A 106 7.15 -7.45 22.79
N GLU A 107 7.75 -8.48 22.20
CA GLU A 107 8.63 -9.42 22.91
C GLU A 107 10.00 -8.79 23.24
N GLY A 108 10.23 -7.52 22.86
CA GLY A 108 11.46 -6.78 23.14
C GLY A 108 12.59 -7.05 22.16
N HIS A 109 12.31 -7.73 21.05
CA HIS A 109 13.33 -8.22 20.11
C HIS A 109 13.56 -7.31 18.88
N VAL A 110 12.77 -6.26 18.67
CA VAL A 110 12.82 -5.48 17.42
C VAL A 110 12.81 -3.97 17.68
N GLN A 111 13.83 -3.27 17.16
CA GLN A 111 13.95 -1.81 17.20
C GLN A 111 13.11 -1.17 16.08
N LEU A 112 12.65 0.08 16.27
CA LEU A 112 11.86 0.83 15.26
C LEU A 112 12.58 0.90 13.90
N ASP A 113 13.91 1.00 13.90
CA ASP A 113 14.73 1.02 12.68
C ASP A 113 14.62 -0.29 11.87
N ALA A 114 14.47 -1.43 12.55
CA ALA A 114 14.27 -2.71 11.90
C ALA A 114 12.89 -2.83 11.23
N ILE A 115 11.88 -2.09 11.70
CA ILE A 115 10.55 -2.05 11.07
C ILE A 115 10.62 -1.30 9.73
N PHE A 116 11.29 -0.14 9.72
CA PHE A 116 11.47 0.64 8.50
C PHE A 116 12.37 -0.08 7.48
N GLY A 117 13.33 -0.87 7.95
CA GLY A 117 14.20 -1.68 7.08
C GLY A 117 13.47 -2.84 6.38
N VAL A 118 12.31 -3.29 6.89
CA VAL A 118 11.55 -4.44 6.35
C VAL A 118 10.20 -3.99 5.76
N LEU A 119 10.01 -2.68 5.57
CA LEU A 119 8.74 -2.15 5.07
C LEU A 119 8.46 -2.68 3.65
N PRO A 120 7.36 -3.45 3.43
CA PRO A 120 7.08 -4.00 2.12
C PRO A 120 6.71 -2.88 1.15
N LEU A 121 7.40 -2.83 0.01
CA LEU A 121 7.12 -1.86 -1.05
C LEU A 121 5.64 -1.83 -1.50
N PRO A 122 4.95 -2.97 -1.67
CA PRO A 122 3.52 -2.97 -2.02
C PRO A 122 2.64 -2.20 -1.03
N LEU A 123 3.01 -2.17 0.26
CA LEU A 123 2.28 -1.40 1.26
C LEU A 123 2.37 0.11 1.01
N LEU A 124 3.50 0.61 0.50
CA LEU A 124 3.65 2.03 0.14
C LEU A 124 2.73 2.41 -1.01
N PHE A 125 2.62 1.57 -2.05
CA PHE A 125 1.65 1.77 -3.13
C PHE A 125 0.21 1.77 -2.60
N LEU A 126 -0.11 0.82 -1.72
CA LEU A 126 -1.41 0.73 -1.08
C LEU A 126 -1.74 1.99 -0.27
N VAL A 127 -0.81 2.47 0.55
CA VAL A 127 -0.98 3.67 1.39
C VAL A 127 -1.14 4.92 0.54
N LEU A 128 -0.30 5.11 -0.48
CA LEU A 128 -0.43 6.24 -1.41
C LEU A 128 -1.78 6.24 -2.13
N PHE A 129 -2.23 5.06 -2.58
CA PHE A 129 -3.51 4.93 -3.25
C PHE A 129 -4.70 5.13 -2.30
N ALA A 130 -4.62 4.60 -1.07
CA ALA A 130 -5.60 4.85 -0.02
C ALA A 130 -5.70 6.36 0.30
N ALA A 131 -4.56 7.03 0.43
CA ALA A 131 -4.51 8.47 0.68
C ALA A 131 -5.11 9.27 -0.47
N TYR A 132 -4.84 8.88 -1.72
CA TYR A 132 -5.45 9.48 -2.89
C TYR A 132 -6.98 9.35 -2.90
N LEU A 133 -7.51 8.21 -2.49
CA LEU A 133 -8.95 7.94 -2.45
C LEU A 133 -9.70 8.73 -1.36
N LEU A 134 -8.99 9.33 -0.39
CA LEU A 134 -9.56 10.25 0.61
C LEU A 134 -9.99 11.59 0.00
N VAL A 135 -9.48 11.94 -1.18
CA VAL A 135 -9.84 13.19 -1.85
C VAL A 135 -11.34 13.18 -2.21
N PRO A 136 -12.09 14.25 -1.87
CA PRO A 136 -13.52 14.36 -2.16
C PRO A 136 -13.75 14.77 -3.62
N PHE A 137 -13.62 13.81 -4.54
CA PHE A 137 -13.87 14.06 -5.97
C PHE A 137 -15.32 14.46 -6.28
N GLU A 138 -16.26 14.10 -5.40
CA GLU A 138 -17.69 14.38 -5.60
C GLU A 138 -18.07 15.85 -5.47
N ASP A 139 -17.32 16.64 -4.71
CA ASP A 139 -17.70 18.02 -4.36
C ASP A 139 -17.29 19.03 -5.45
N ASP A 140 -16.29 18.69 -6.27
CA ASP A 140 -15.67 19.62 -7.24
C ASP A 140 -15.93 19.24 -8.73
N GLU A 141 -16.87 18.33 -9.03
CA GLU A 141 -17.08 17.72 -10.37
C GLU A 141 -15.79 17.12 -10.99
N ARG A 142 -14.76 16.85 -10.17
CA ARG A 142 -13.46 16.36 -10.65
C ARG A 142 -13.54 14.88 -10.98
N GLN A 143 -13.08 14.54 -12.17
CA GLN A 143 -12.93 13.13 -12.54
C GLN A 143 -11.75 12.50 -11.78
N PRO A 144 -11.91 11.30 -11.19
CA PRO A 144 -10.81 10.57 -10.57
C PRO A 144 -9.74 10.25 -11.63
N LEU A 145 -8.46 10.35 -11.25
CA LEU A 145 -7.27 10.29 -12.11
C LEU A 145 -7.15 11.43 -13.14
N GLY A 146 -8.00 12.46 -13.03
CA GLY A 146 -7.97 13.65 -13.87
C GLY A 146 -8.38 13.39 -15.34
N SER A 147 -8.54 14.47 -16.10
CA SER A 147 -8.77 14.40 -17.56
C SER A 147 -7.49 14.06 -18.35
N TRP A 148 -6.33 14.11 -17.68
CA TRP A 148 -5.02 14.02 -18.29
C TRP A 148 -4.66 12.56 -18.56
N ARG A 149 -4.46 12.23 -19.83
CA ARG A 149 -4.08 10.87 -20.26
C ARG A 149 -2.74 10.45 -19.67
N LEU A 150 -1.77 11.35 -19.61
CA LEU A 150 -0.38 11.05 -19.26
C LEU A 150 -0.19 10.57 -17.80
N PRO A 151 -0.60 11.32 -16.76
CA PRO A 151 -0.53 10.85 -15.37
C PRO A 151 -1.41 9.62 -15.14
N ARG A 152 -2.56 9.52 -15.82
CA ARG A 152 -3.42 8.32 -15.73
C ARG A 152 -2.72 7.06 -16.26
N TYR A 153 -2.05 7.15 -17.42
CA TYR A 153 -1.28 6.03 -17.96
C TYR A 153 -0.04 5.73 -17.11
N ALA A 154 0.66 6.76 -16.63
CA ALA A 154 1.80 6.58 -15.73
C ALA A 154 1.39 5.87 -14.44
N ALA A 155 0.29 6.28 -13.81
CA ALA A 155 -0.26 5.64 -12.63
C ALA A 155 -0.69 4.19 -12.90
N ALA A 156 -1.34 3.92 -14.04
CA ALA A 156 -1.75 2.56 -14.41
C ALA A 156 -0.56 1.64 -14.70
N LEU A 157 0.48 2.12 -15.38
CA LEU A 157 1.68 1.34 -15.70
C LEU A 157 2.50 1.04 -14.45
N THR A 158 2.69 2.03 -13.59
CA THR A 158 3.40 1.84 -12.31
C THR A 158 2.61 0.95 -11.36
N ALA A 159 1.28 1.07 -11.34
CA ALA A 159 0.43 0.15 -10.60
C ALA A 159 0.54 -1.28 -11.13
N ALA A 160 0.51 -1.47 -12.45
CA ALA A 160 0.70 -2.78 -13.07
C ALA A 160 2.08 -3.38 -12.74
N HIS A 161 3.14 -2.57 -12.84
CA HIS A 161 4.49 -2.95 -12.45
C HIS A 161 4.57 -3.38 -10.98
N ALA A 162 3.96 -2.60 -10.07
CA ALA A 162 3.89 -2.94 -8.65
C ALA A 162 3.08 -4.21 -8.36
N THR A 163 1.99 -4.44 -9.08
CA THR A 163 1.23 -5.70 -8.96
C THR A 163 2.04 -6.90 -9.44
N LEU A 164 2.74 -6.76 -10.55
CA LEU A 164 3.62 -7.81 -11.08
C LEU A 164 4.76 -8.13 -10.10
N TRP A 165 5.39 -7.09 -9.53
CA TRP A 165 6.37 -7.23 -8.46
C TRP A 165 5.81 -7.96 -7.23
N SER A 166 4.58 -7.61 -6.83
CA SER A 166 3.89 -8.22 -5.68
C SER A 166 3.67 -9.72 -5.90
N PHE A 167 3.20 -10.12 -7.08
CA PHE A 167 3.01 -11.54 -7.41
C PHE A 167 4.34 -12.32 -7.49
N ALA A 168 5.37 -11.68 -8.07
CA ALA A 168 6.69 -12.28 -8.21
C ALA A 168 7.34 -12.58 -6.85
N ASN A 169 7.23 -11.64 -5.91
CA ASN A 169 7.91 -11.68 -4.62
C ASN A 169 7.05 -12.21 -3.46
N GLN A 170 5.96 -12.93 -3.74
CA GLN A 170 5.10 -13.48 -2.69
C GLN A 170 5.40 -14.98 -2.45
N PRO A 171 6.25 -15.33 -1.47
CA PRO A 171 6.68 -16.72 -1.25
C PRO A 171 5.54 -17.62 -0.77
N ASN A 172 4.54 -17.05 -0.10
CA ASN A 172 3.42 -17.79 0.47
C ASN A 172 2.35 -18.18 -0.56
N LEU A 173 2.36 -17.59 -1.76
CA LEU A 173 1.30 -17.76 -2.74
C LEU A 173 1.25 -19.19 -3.34
N PRO A 174 2.38 -19.79 -3.78
CA PRO A 174 2.41 -21.19 -4.19
C PRO A 174 2.03 -22.16 -3.05
N LEU A 175 2.50 -21.86 -1.83
CA LEU A 175 2.27 -22.70 -0.65
C LEU A 175 0.79 -22.69 -0.25
N LEU A 176 0.13 -21.54 -0.34
CA LEU A 176 -1.29 -21.37 -0.04
C LEU A 176 -2.14 -22.15 -1.06
N LEU A 177 -1.79 -22.09 -2.34
CA LEU A 177 -2.49 -22.82 -3.39
C LEU A 177 -2.30 -24.34 -3.27
N ALA A 178 -1.07 -24.79 -3.08
CA ALA A 178 -0.76 -26.22 -2.96
C ALA A 178 -1.32 -26.83 -1.67
N GLY A 179 -1.16 -26.14 -0.54
CA GLY A 179 -1.55 -26.63 0.78
C GLY A 179 -3.00 -26.34 1.14
N LYS A 180 -3.39 -25.07 1.22
CA LYS A 180 -4.71 -24.67 1.73
C LYS A 180 -5.83 -24.87 0.72
N MET A 181 -5.59 -24.53 -0.55
CA MET A 181 -6.60 -24.71 -1.61
C MET A 181 -6.57 -26.10 -2.24
N GLN A 182 -5.64 -26.97 -1.84
CA GLN A 182 -5.47 -28.32 -2.37
C GLN A 182 -5.32 -28.35 -3.90
N MET A 183 -4.66 -27.34 -4.47
CA MET A 183 -4.39 -27.20 -5.91
C MET A 183 -2.87 -27.26 -6.18
N PRO A 184 -2.23 -28.44 -6.03
CA PRO A 184 -0.78 -28.58 -6.12
C PRO A 184 -0.22 -28.26 -7.52
N SER A 185 -0.99 -28.55 -8.59
CA SER A 185 -0.58 -28.25 -9.97
C SER A 185 -0.50 -26.74 -10.24
N LEU A 186 -1.47 -25.97 -9.74
CA LEU A 186 -1.48 -24.51 -9.82
C LEU A 186 -0.37 -23.89 -8.95
N GLY A 187 -0.16 -24.42 -7.74
CA GLY A 187 0.96 -23.99 -6.90
C GLY A 187 2.31 -24.16 -7.59
N ALA A 188 2.55 -25.33 -8.20
CA ALA A 188 3.78 -25.59 -8.95
C ALA A 188 3.93 -24.71 -10.20
N ALA A 189 2.83 -24.50 -10.95
CA ALA A 189 2.84 -23.63 -12.13
C ALA A 189 3.22 -22.19 -11.75
N ILE A 190 2.66 -21.66 -10.66
CA ILE A 190 2.97 -20.30 -10.21
C ILE A 190 4.39 -20.21 -9.65
N ALA A 191 4.84 -21.20 -8.87
CA ALA A 191 6.23 -21.24 -8.39
C ALA A 191 7.25 -21.19 -9.54
N ASN A 192 6.97 -21.87 -10.66
CA ASN A 192 7.81 -21.83 -11.85
C ASN A 192 7.73 -20.49 -12.61
N LEU A 193 6.60 -19.78 -12.52
CA LEU A 193 6.37 -18.50 -13.18
C LEU A 193 6.98 -17.31 -12.39
N GLN A 194 7.02 -17.40 -11.06
CA GLN A 194 7.54 -16.36 -10.17
C GLN A 194 8.95 -15.84 -10.53
N PRO A 195 9.97 -16.70 -10.81
CA PRO A 195 11.30 -16.19 -11.17
C PRO A 195 11.29 -15.42 -12.49
N GLN A 196 10.46 -15.82 -13.47
CA GLN A 196 10.33 -15.11 -14.75
C GLN A 196 9.64 -13.76 -14.56
N LEU A 197 8.59 -13.72 -13.73
CA LEU A 197 7.92 -12.48 -13.36
C LEU A 197 8.86 -11.56 -12.60
N ASN A 198 9.70 -12.09 -11.71
CA ASN A 198 10.66 -11.29 -10.96
C ASN A 198 11.71 -10.65 -11.89
N TYR A 199 12.25 -11.42 -12.84
CA TYR A 199 13.16 -10.90 -13.86
C TYR A 199 12.55 -9.75 -14.68
N LEU A 200 11.27 -9.88 -15.06
CA LEU A 200 10.53 -8.82 -15.76
C LEU A 200 10.27 -7.62 -14.85
N ALA A 201 9.98 -7.85 -13.57
CA ALA A 201 9.73 -6.81 -12.57
C ALA A 201 11.00 -5.99 -12.29
N GLU A 202 12.15 -6.64 -12.24
CA GLU A 202 13.47 -6.03 -12.06
C GLU A 202 14.01 -5.36 -13.33
N LEU A 203 13.29 -5.45 -14.46
CA LEU A 203 13.70 -4.93 -15.77
C LEU A 203 15.12 -5.39 -16.18
N GLY A 204 15.54 -6.57 -15.72
CA GLY A 204 16.86 -7.15 -15.98
C GLY A 204 18.03 -6.49 -15.22
N ILE A 205 17.77 -5.59 -14.26
CA ILE A 205 18.81 -4.91 -13.46
C ILE A 205 19.30 -5.80 -12.30
N GLY A 206 18.48 -6.74 -11.83
CA GLY A 206 18.81 -7.62 -10.70
C GLY A 206 18.72 -6.94 -9.34
N ASP A 207 18.01 -5.81 -9.26
CA ASP A 207 17.89 -4.99 -8.05
C ASP A 207 16.46 -4.41 -7.92
N THR A 208 16.16 -3.89 -6.73
CA THR A 208 14.89 -3.26 -6.32
C THR A 208 14.77 -1.80 -6.77
N THR A 209 15.82 -1.18 -7.31
CA THR A 209 15.78 0.19 -7.88
C THR A 209 14.61 0.50 -8.82
N PRO A 210 14.18 -0.37 -9.76
CA PRO A 210 13.08 -0.06 -10.68
C PRO A 210 11.72 0.07 -9.97
N ILE A 211 11.48 -0.69 -8.89
CA ILE A 211 10.22 -0.60 -8.13
C ILE A 211 10.18 0.66 -7.24
N TYR A 212 11.33 1.13 -6.74
CA TYR A 212 11.40 2.45 -6.10
C TYR A 212 11.16 3.59 -7.10
N ALA A 213 11.72 3.49 -8.32
CA ALA A 213 11.45 4.47 -9.37
C ALA A 213 9.97 4.49 -9.76
N SER A 214 9.33 3.32 -9.89
CA SER A 214 7.91 3.24 -10.19
C SER A 214 7.04 3.78 -9.05
N LEU A 215 7.43 3.61 -7.79
CA LEU A 215 6.77 4.23 -6.64
C LEU A 215 6.79 5.76 -6.71
N MET A 216 7.95 6.35 -7.03
CA MET A 216 8.08 7.80 -7.17
C MET A 216 7.25 8.33 -8.34
N ILE A 217 7.27 7.64 -9.47
CA ILE A 217 6.43 7.99 -10.64
C ILE A 217 4.95 7.85 -10.28
N PHE A 218 4.55 6.82 -9.55
CA PHE A 218 3.18 6.62 -9.09
C PHE A 218 2.71 7.78 -8.19
N ALA A 219 3.52 8.15 -7.19
CA ALA A 219 3.23 9.28 -6.31
C ALA A 219 3.08 10.60 -7.09
N CYS A 220 4.02 10.89 -8.00
CA CYS A 220 3.97 12.07 -8.86
C CYS A 220 2.77 12.05 -9.81
N ALA A 221 2.40 10.87 -10.34
CA ALA A 221 1.25 10.72 -11.22
C ALA A 221 -0.07 10.96 -10.48
N LEU A 222 -0.21 10.43 -9.25
CA LEU A 222 -1.36 10.68 -8.39
C LEU A 222 -1.48 12.17 -8.04
N LEU A 223 -0.39 12.79 -7.57
CA LEU A 223 -0.37 14.22 -7.26
C LEU A 223 -0.66 15.09 -8.49
N GLY A 224 -0.02 14.76 -9.63
CA GLY A 224 -0.25 15.45 -10.89
C GLY A 224 -1.69 15.33 -11.38
N SER A 225 -2.36 14.21 -11.13
CA SER A 225 -3.78 14.03 -11.47
C SER A 225 -4.73 14.93 -10.67
N LEU A 226 -4.29 15.49 -9.54
CA LEU A 226 -5.07 16.42 -8.73
C LEU A 226 -4.99 17.87 -9.25
N LEU A 227 -4.04 18.18 -10.14
CA LEU A 227 -3.86 19.53 -10.66
C LEU A 227 -4.89 19.83 -11.76
N PRO A 228 -5.51 21.03 -11.75
CA PRO A 228 -6.44 21.42 -12.80
C PRO A 228 -5.72 21.61 -14.13
N GLN A 229 -6.30 21.04 -15.20
CA GLN A 229 -5.71 21.03 -16.56
C GLN A 229 -5.23 22.39 -17.03
N GLN A 230 -6.03 23.42 -16.81
CA GLN A 230 -5.75 24.78 -17.26
C GLN A 230 -4.45 25.35 -16.66
N ARG A 231 -4.12 25.03 -15.40
CA ARG A 231 -2.92 25.56 -14.75
C ARG A 231 -1.64 24.93 -15.28
N VAL A 232 -1.70 23.65 -15.64
CA VAL A 232 -0.52 22.92 -16.10
C VAL A 232 -0.24 23.22 -17.57
N GLU A 233 -1.27 23.45 -18.41
CA GLU A 233 -1.07 23.95 -19.77
C GLU A 233 -0.37 25.32 -19.78
N VAL A 234 -0.79 26.23 -18.89
CA VAL A 234 -0.14 27.55 -18.73
C VAL A 234 1.30 27.41 -18.21
N ALA A 235 1.54 26.52 -17.24
CA ALA A 235 2.89 26.24 -16.74
C ALA A 235 3.80 25.64 -17.85
N TRP A 236 3.27 24.71 -18.64
CA TRP A 236 4.01 24.12 -19.76
C TRP A 236 4.33 25.14 -20.86
N LEU A 237 3.37 26.00 -21.21
CA LEU A 237 3.58 27.13 -22.12
C LEU A 237 4.66 28.08 -21.59
N SER A 238 4.64 28.41 -20.29
CA SER A 238 5.67 29.26 -19.70
C SER A 238 7.06 28.62 -19.70
N LEU A 239 7.15 27.30 -19.49
CA LEU A 239 8.40 26.53 -19.60
C LEU A 239 8.91 26.47 -21.04
N GLN A 240 8.04 26.29 -22.03
CA GLN A 240 8.40 26.31 -23.45
C GLN A 240 8.91 27.69 -23.87
N ILE A 241 8.28 28.77 -23.42
CA ILE A 241 8.73 30.14 -23.69
C ILE A 241 10.13 30.35 -23.09
N LEU A 242 10.34 29.93 -21.83
CA LEU A 242 11.64 30.05 -21.15
C LEU A 242 12.73 29.26 -21.89
N MET A 243 12.46 28.00 -22.27
CA MET A 243 13.40 27.17 -23.04
C MET A 243 13.68 27.72 -24.44
N SER A 244 12.69 28.33 -25.10
CA SER A 244 12.87 28.94 -26.43
C SER A 244 13.67 30.25 -26.38
N SER A 245 13.60 31.00 -25.27
CA SER A 245 14.38 32.23 -25.05
C SER A 245 15.87 31.99 -24.78
N GLY A 246 16.25 30.75 -24.48
CA GLY A 246 17.63 30.33 -24.23
C GLY A 246 18.47 30.05 -25.48
N SER A 247 17.92 30.16 -26.68
CA SER A 247 18.66 29.98 -27.94
C SER A 247 19.36 31.28 -28.35
N PRO A 248 20.69 31.39 -28.23
CA PRO A 248 21.40 32.56 -28.73
C PRO A 248 21.38 32.48 -30.26
N ARG A 249 20.49 33.26 -30.89
CA ARG A 249 20.55 33.53 -32.33
C ARG A 249 21.90 34.16 -32.65
N ARG A 250 22.84 33.34 -33.13
CA ARG A 250 24.08 33.77 -33.77
C ARG A 250 23.70 34.67 -34.95
N ARG A 251 23.74 36.00 -34.75
CA ARG A 251 23.73 36.99 -35.83
C ARG A 251 25.05 36.85 -36.59
N SER A 252 25.06 35.98 -37.60
CA SER A 252 26.06 36.05 -38.67
C SER A 252 25.68 37.23 -39.55
N GLY A 253 26.31 38.37 -39.31
CA GLY A 253 26.24 39.54 -40.18
C GLY A 253 26.96 39.23 -41.49
N ARG A 254 26.25 39.35 -42.61
CA ARG A 254 26.88 39.64 -43.90
C ARG A 254 27.07 41.15 -43.99
N VAL A 255 28.33 41.57 -44.07
CA VAL A 255 28.76 42.82 -44.70
C VAL A 255 29.58 42.40 -45.90
#